data_AF-E7FXA7-F1
#
_entry.id   AF-E7FXA7-F1
#
_cell.length_a   1.000
_cell.length_b   1.000
_cell.length_c   1.000
_cell.angle_alpha   90.00
_cell.angle_beta   90.00
_cell.angle_gamma   90.00
#
_symmetry.space_group_name_H-M   'P 1'
#
loop_
_entity.id
_entity.type
_entity.pdbx_description
1 polymer ?
#
loop_
_entity_poly.entity_id
_entity_poly.type
_entity_poly.pdbx_seq_one_letter_code
_entity_poly.pdbx_strand_id
1 'polypeptide(L)'
;MEYLWPITGVCSVVIVLLNLFRSLTGRMKHWYLFYSLSFIFPILFLLSEYYLIVRLVNHDDFGTIADVAPTMFTIIMGCCLVAFILNGISLYFYVKHYNLRESYS
;
A
#
# COMPACT_ATOMS: atom_id res chain seq x y z
N MET A 1 13.65 -11.81 -11.06
CA MET A 1 12.83 -10.96 -10.16
C MET A 1 12.20 -9.77 -10.88
N GLU A 2 12.14 -9.73 -12.21
CA GLU A 2 11.58 -8.60 -12.98
C GLU A 2 10.09 -8.36 -12.70
N TYR A 3 9.35 -9.44 -12.44
CA TYR A 3 7.91 -9.39 -12.19
C TYR A 3 7.53 -9.09 -10.73
N LEU A 4 8.49 -8.91 -9.82
CA LEU A 4 8.19 -8.67 -8.40
C LEU A 4 7.54 -7.30 -8.17
N TRP A 5 8.02 -6.27 -8.89
CA TRP A 5 7.47 -4.91 -8.85
C TRP A 5 5.98 -4.81 -9.23
N PRO A 6 5.53 -5.32 -10.39
CA PRO A 6 4.12 -5.19 -10.76
C PRO A 6 3.22 -6.07 -9.88
N ILE A 7 3.69 -7.25 -9.45
CA ILE A 7 2.93 -8.16 -8.58
C ILE A 7 2.70 -7.51 -7.22
N THR A 8 3.75 -7.00 -6.58
CA THR A 8 3.64 -6.34 -5.27
C THR A 8 2.82 -5.05 -5.34
N GLY A 9 2.90 -4.31 -6.45
CA GLY A 9 2.08 -3.14 -6.71
C GLY A 9 0.58 -3.46 -6.74
N VAL A 10 0.17 -4.45 -7.55
CA VAL A 10 -1.23 -4.87 -7.63
C VAL A 10 -1.74 -5.41 -6.28
N CYS A 11 -0.93 -6.24 -5.61
CA CYS A 11 -1.29 -6.75 -4.29
C CYS A 11 -1.47 -5.63 -3.26
N SER A 12 -0.64 -4.58 -3.31
CA SER A 12 -0.76 -3.43 -2.40
C SER A 12 -2.11 -2.72 -2.55
N VAL A 13 -2.53 -2.46 -3.80
CA VAL A 13 -3.80 -1.79 -4.09
C VAL A 13 -4.97 -2.64 -3.62
N VAL A 14 -4.96 -3.94 -3.94
CA VAL A 14 -6.03 -4.87 -3.55
C VAL A 14 -6.18 -4.94 -2.03
N ILE A 15 -5.07 -5.00 -1.29
CA ILE A 15 -5.10 -5.11 0.17
C ILE A 15 -5.57 -3.82 0.83
N VAL A 16 -5.14 -2.64 0.34
CA VAL A 16 -5.61 -1.34 0.85
C VAL A 16 -7.12 -1.19 0.64
N LEU A 17 -7.62 -1.53 -0.55
CA LEU A 17 -9.05 -1.48 -0.85
C LEU A 17 -9.85 -2.47 0.00
N LEU A 18 -9.32 -3.68 0.18
CA LEU A 18 -9.97 -4.70 1.00
C LEU A 18 -9.99 -4.31 2.48
N ASN A 19 -8.94 -3.67 2.99
CA ASN A 19 -8.92 -3.08 4.34
C ASN A 19 -10.04 -2.04 4.49
N LEU A 20 -10.13 -1.09 3.56
CA LEU A 20 -11.15 -0.05 3.57
C LEU A 20 -12.57 -0.62 3.50
N PHE A 21 -12.83 -1.54 2.55
CA PHE A 21 -14.15 -2.16 2.36
C PHE A 21 -14.65 -2.83 3.65
N ARG A 22 -13.75 -3.53 4.35
CA ARG A 22 -14.06 -4.20 5.60
C ARG A 22 -14.40 -3.23 6.73
N SER A 23 -13.67 -2.12 6.81
CA SER A 23 -13.91 -1.05 7.79
C SER A 23 -15.27 -0.39 7.56
N LEU A 24 -15.63 -0.13 6.30
CA LEU A 24 -16.91 0.46 5.92
C LEU A 24 -18.09 -0.50 6.18
N THR A 25 -17.90 -1.81 5.99
CA THR A 25 -18.95 -2.83 6.19
C THR A 25 -19.09 -3.25 7.67
N GLY A 26 -18.30 -2.68 8.58
CA GLY A 26 -18.33 -3.08 10.00
C GLY A 26 -17.74 -4.47 10.29
N ARG A 27 -17.05 -5.09 9.32
CA ARG A 27 -16.47 -6.45 9.45
C ARG A 27 -15.11 -6.40 10.17
N MET A 28 -15.14 -6.04 11.45
CA MET A 28 -13.95 -5.75 12.26
C MET A 28 -13.19 -6.99 12.79
N LYS A 29 -13.65 -8.22 12.51
CA LYS A 29 -13.00 -9.46 12.97
C LYS A 29 -11.60 -9.61 12.35
N HIS A 30 -10.55 -9.57 13.16
CA HIS A 30 -9.14 -9.55 12.69
C HIS A 30 -8.77 -8.32 11.83
N TRP A 31 -9.42 -7.17 12.06
CA TRP A 31 -9.13 -5.93 11.34
C TRP A 31 -7.63 -5.55 11.38
N TYR A 32 -6.99 -5.73 12.54
CA TYR A 32 -5.56 -5.44 12.74
C TYR A 32 -4.63 -6.17 11.74
N LEU A 33 -4.98 -7.38 11.29
CA LEU A 33 -4.18 -8.10 10.29
C LEU A 33 -4.21 -7.38 8.94
N PHE A 34 -5.40 -6.94 8.53
CA PHE A 34 -5.59 -6.26 7.25
C PHE A 34 -5.02 -4.85 7.26
N TYR A 35 -5.10 -4.18 8.41
CA TYR A 35 -4.43 -2.90 8.63
C TYR A 35 -2.90 -3.02 8.58
N SER A 36 -2.31 -4.06 9.19
CA SER A 36 -0.86 -4.26 9.08
C SER A 36 -0.43 -4.63 7.66
N LEU A 37 -1.19 -5.52 7.00
CA LEU A 37 -0.90 -5.93 5.62
C LEU A 37 -1.00 -4.76 4.63
N SER A 38 -1.90 -3.81 4.86
CA SER A 38 -2.04 -2.62 4.01
C SER A 38 -0.87 -1.64 4.11
N PHE A 39 0.04 -1.79 5.09
CA PHE A 39 1.33 -1.09 5.12
C PHE A 39 2.48 -1.97 4.63
N ILE A 40 2.48 -3.26 4.96
CA ILE A 40 3.54 -4.20 4.56
C ILE A 40 3.64 -4.28 3.03
N PHE A 41 2.53 -4.41 2.32
CA PHE A 41 2.57 -4.56 0.87
C PHE A 41 3.06 -3.32 0.10
N PRO A 42 2.65 -2.09 0.45
CA PRO A 42 3.28 -0.89 -0.11
C PRO A 42 4.78 -0.78 0.16
N ILE A 43 5.24 -1.20 1.35
CA ILE A 43 6.68 -1.22 1.67
C ILE A 43 7.41 -2.25 0.79
N LEU A 44 6.85 -3.45 0.62
CA LEU A 44 7.41 -4.47 -0.27
C LEU A 44 7.45 -4.00 -1.73
N PHE A 45 6.42 -3.26 -2.16
CA PHE A 45 6.37 -2.65 -3.48
C PHE A 45 7.50 -1.62 -3.67
N LEU A 46 7.67 -0.68 -2.73
CA LEU A 46 8.78 0.29 -2.76
C LEU A 46 10.15 -0.41 -2.76
N LEU A 47 10.31 -1.46 -1.96
CA LEU A 47 11.57 -2.22 -1.92
C LEU A 47 11.85 -2.93 -3.25
N SER A 48 10.81 -3.47 -3.90
CA SER A 48 10.94 -4.13 -5.19
C SER A 48 11.23 -3.15 -6.34
N GLU A 49 10.69 -1.93 -6.27
CA GLU A 49 11.01 -0.85 -7.20
C GLU A 49 12.47 -0.40 -7.02
N TYR A 50 12.90 -0.21 -5.77
CA TYR A 50 14.29 0.14 -5.48
C TYR A 50 15.26 -0.92 -6.00
N TYR A 51 14.93 -2.21 -5.83
CA TYR A 51 15.71 -3.31 -6.39
C TYR A 51 15.79 -3.25 -7.93
N LEU A 52 14.71 -2.85 -8.62
CA LEU A 52 14.71 -2.64 -10.06
C LEU A 52 15.70 -1.53 -10.46
N ILE A 53 15.69 -0.39 -9.76
CA ILE A 53 16.62 0.71 -10.03
C ILE A 53 18.07 0.28 -9.79
N VAL A 54 18.36 -0.38 -8.67
CA VAL A 54 19.71 -0.90 -8.38
C VAL A 54 20.18 -1.86 -9.48
N ARG A 55 19.28 -2.71 -9.98
CA ARG A 55 19.61 -3.62 -11.08
C ARG A 55 19.93 -2.85 -12.37
N LEU A 56 19.13 -1.84 -12.73
CA LEU A 56 19.39 -1.02 -13.92
C LEU A 56 20.74 -0.28 -13.81
N VAL A 57 21.08 0.23 -12.61
CA VAL A 57 22.39 0.85 -12.35
C VAL A 57 23.52 -0.14 -12.56
N ASN A 58 23.38 -1.37 -12.06
CA ASN A 58 24.39 -2.42 -12.24
C ASN A 58 24.55 -2.90 -13.69
N HIS A 59 23.60 -2.56 -14.57
CA HIS A 59 23.63 -2.87 -16.00
C HIS A 59 24.02 -1.66 -16.87
N ASP A 60 24.49 -0.56 -16.26
CA ASP A 60 24.86 0.70 -16.91
C ASP A 60 23.76 1.32 -17.79
N ASP A 61 22.49 0.98 -17.52
CA ASP A 61 21.33 1.41 -18.31
C ASP A 61 20.76 2.74 -17.77
N PHE A 62 21.60 3.77 -17.76
CA PHE A 62 21.25 5.09 -17.22
C PHE A 62 20.16 5.80 -18.03
N GLY A 63 20.03 5.49 -19.32
CA GLY A 63 18.98 6.04 -20.18
C GLY A 63 17.59 5.60 -19.71
N THR A 64 17.41 4.29 -19.49
CA THR A 64 16.15 3.75 -18.98
C THR A 64 15.81 4.29 -17.60
N ILE A 65 16.81 4.50 -16.73
CA ILE A 65 16.59 5.12 -15.40
C ILE A 65 16.10 6.56 -15.55
N ALA A 66 16.74 7.36 -16.42
CA ALA A 66 16.39 8.76 -16.62
C ALA A 66 14.96 8.94 -17.15
N ASP A 67 14.49 8.03 -18.00
CA ASP A 67 13.14 8.07 -18.57
C ASP A 67 12.07 7.57 -17.58
N VAL A 68 12.37 6.50 -16.84
CA VAL A 68 11.36 5.79 -16.03
C VAL A 68 11.28 6.33 -14.60
N ALA A 69 12.40 6.65 -13.96
CA ALA A 69 12.45 6.99 -12.53
C ALA A 69 11.61 8.24 -12.16
N PRO A 70 11.64 9.35 -12.91
CA PRO A 70 10.86 10.55 -12.54
C PRO A 70 9.35 10.29 -12.58
N THR A 71 8.91 9.57 -13.62
CA THR A 71 7.51 9.22 -13.84
C THR A 71 7.02 8.23 -12.80
N MET A 72 7.79 7.18 -12.51
CA MET A 72 7.47 6.19 -11.47
C MET A 72 7.41 6.83 -10.08
N PHE A 73 8.39 7.66 -9.72
CA PHE A 73 8.39 8.37 -8.45
C PHE A 73 7.12 9.20 -8.24
N THR A 74 6.70 9.95 -9.27
CA THR A 74 5.49 10.79 -9.20
C THR A 74 4.22 9.95 -9.00
N ILE A 75 4.08 8.84 -9.75
CA ILE A 75 2.93 7.94 -9.65
C ILE A 75 2.89 7.27 -8.27
N ILE A 76 4.03 6.75 -7.82
CA ILE A 76 4.15 6.01 -6.56
C ILE A 76 3.90 6.93 -5.39
N MET A 77 4.40 8.16 -5.42
CA MET A 77 4.11 9.15 -4.39
C MET A 77 2.61 9.45 -4.30
N GLY A 78 1.94 9.64 -5.44
CA GLY A 78 0.49 9.77 -5.49
C GLY A 78 -0.24 8.58 -4.87
N CYS A 79 0.15 7.36 -5.24
CA CYS A 79 -0.41 6.12 -4.69
C CYS A 79 -0.18 6.00 -3.17
N CYS A 80 1.01 6.35 -2.68
CA CYS A 80 1.33 6.34 -1.25
C CYS A 80 0.46 7.32 -0.45
N LEU A 81 0.25 8.54 -0.96
CA LEU A 81 -0.66 9.51 -0.33
C LEU A 81 -2.09 8.99 -0.27
N VAL A 82 -2.59 8.42 -1.37
CA VAL A 82 -3.93 7.84 -1.40
C VAL A 82 -4.04 6.68 -0.41
N ALA A 83 -3.08 5.76 -0.40
CA ALA A 83 -3.06 4.63 0.53
C ALA A 83 -3.02 5.10 2.00
N PHE A 84 -2.25 6.15 2.30
CA PHE A 84 -2.21 6.74 3.63
C PHE A 84 -3.58 7.29 4.05
N ILE A 85 -4.23 8.07 3.19
CA ILE A 85 -5.57 8.62 3.43
C ILE A 85 -6.58 7.49 3.64
N LEU A 86 -6.58 6.47 2.78
CA LEU A 86 -7.52 5.34 2.88
C LEU A 86 -7.32 4.53 4.16
N ASN A 87 -6.08 4.31 4.60
CA ASN A 87 -5.81 3.66 5.87
C ASN A 87 -6.22 4.52 7.07
N GLY A 88 -6.07 5.85 6.99
CA GLY A 88 -6.59 6.78 7.99
C GLY A 88 -8.12 6.72 8.13
N ILE A 89 -8.84 6.69 7.00
CA ILE A 89 -10.30 6.49 6.98
C ILE A 89 -10.66 5.14 7.60
N SER A 90 -9.96 4.08 7.21
CA SER A 90 -10.13 2.73 7.75
C SER A 90 -10.00 2.70 9.28
N LEU A 91 -8.96 3.35 9.82
CA LEU A 91 -8.73 3.47 11.27
C LEU A 91 -9.85 4.25 11.97
N TYR A 92 -10.30 5.36 11.40
CA TYR A 92 -11.41 6.15 11.95
C TYR A 92 -12.68 5.31 12.12
N PHE A 93 -13.06 4.53 11.10
CA PHE A 93 -14.23 3.65 11.17
C PHE A 93 -14.06 2.53 12.20
N TYR A 94 -12.85 2.00 12.35
CA TYR A 94 -12.55 1.01 13.40
C TYR A 94 -12.75 1.59 14.80
N VAL A 95 -12.19 2.77 15.09
CA VAL A 95 -12.33 3.45 16.39
C VAL A 95 -13.80 3.78 16.67
N LYS A 96 -14.53 4.30 15.68
CA LYS A 96 -15.96 4.58 15.80
C LYS A 96 -16.75 3.31 16.16
N HIS A 97 -16.47 2.18 15.50
CA HIS A 97 -17.14 0.91 15.80
C HIS A 97 -16.77 0.37 17.19
N TYR A 98 -15.53 0.56 17.64
CA TYR A 98 -15.08 0.15 18.96
C TYR A 98 -15.85 0.91 20.07
N ASN A 99 -15.90 2.25 19.98
CA ASN A 99 -16.61 3.09 20.94
C ASN A 99 -18.11 2.78 21.01
N LEU A 100 -18.73 2.44 19.86
CA LEU A 100 -20.13 2.02 19.83
C LEU A 100 -20.35 0.72 20.61
N ARG A 101 -19.46 -0.29 20.48
CA ARG A 101 -19.61 -1.53 21.28
C ARG A 101 -19.49 -1.29 22.77
N GLU A 102 -18.56 -0.42 23.18
CA GLU A 102 -18.35 -0.11 24.61
C GLU A 102 -19.57 0.61 25.22
N SER A 103 -20.26 1.45 24.44
CA SER A 103 -21.47 2.16 24.89
C SER A 103 -22.70 1.25 25.11
N TYR A 104 -22.71 0.02 24.57
CA TYR A 104 -23.81 -0.95 24.70
C TYR A 104 -23.46 -2.15 25.61
N SER A 105 -22.29 -2.14 26.25
CA SER A 105 -21.87 -3.17 27.22
C SER A 105 -22.08 -2.70 28.65
#